data_AF-A0A5Z6UJ26-F1
#
_entry.id   AF-A0A5Z6UJ26-F1
#
_cell.length_a   1.000
_cell.length_b   1.000
_cell.length_c   1.000
_cell.angle_alpha   90.00
_cell.angle_beta   90.00
_cell.angle_gamma   90.00
#
_symmetry.space_group_name_H-M   'P 1'
#
loop_
_entity.id
_entity.type
_entity.pdbx_description
1 polymer ?
#
loop_
_entity_poly.entity_id
_entity_poly.type
_entity_poly.pdbx_seq_one_letter_code
_entity_poly.pdbx_strand_id
1 'polypeptide(L)'
;DNLELKGPFKSSSLEEIQEIICERVKLLNSYKDFLDIQKYAEHFDSRSNLHSSVLEEFMYYLFKDIVEEISPNALIGKSHSFKDIFFRSSSYGNMVERPYAVIEKKDHDFSIGISVNAEMNCNGSQQNEVHIWDIPAIAIECKTYLDKTMLQDVSTAAEEIKLKNPNAMYIVVAEWIKLTENINLKKYKVDQIYVLRKQKNTDREYRFLDGYVKNPIYEDAVMHLFILVKDFLTSDWEGGVNYGLQNGYLL
;
A
#
# COMPACT_ATOMS: atom_id res chain seq x y z
N ASP A 1 -6.14 -22.53 6.44
CA ASP A 1 -5.39 -22.21 5.21
C ASP A 1 -4.45 -21.02 5.40
N ASN A 2 -4.75 -19.78 4.96
CA ASN A 2 -3.77 -18.65 5.03
C ASN A 2 -3.34 -18.23 6.45
N LEU A 3 -4.22 -18.43 7.44
CA LEU A 3 -3.93 -18.15 8.86
C LEU A 3 -2.98 -19.17 9.49
N GLU A 4 -2.94 -20.39 8.95
CA GLU A 4 -2.10 -21.49 9.44
C GLU A 4 -0.67 -21.38 8.90
N LEU A 5 -0.50 -20.77 7.72
CA LEU A 5 0.81 -20.39 7.20
C LEU A 5 1.40 -19.27 8.05
N LYS A 6 2.57 -19.55 8.63
CA LYS A 6 3.36 -18.62 9.44
C LYS A 6 4.62 -18.19 8.69
N GLY A 7 4.86 -16.89 8.71
CA GLY A 7 5.97 -16.25 8.01
C GLY A 7 5.59 -15.82 6.58
N PRO A 8 6.59 -15.41 5.78
CA PRO A 8 8.01 -15.43 6.15
C PRO A 8 8.37 -14.37 7.19
N PHE A 9 9.39 -14.66 8.01
CA PHE A 9 9.94 -13.79 9.06
C PHE A 9 11.22 -13.10 8.56
N LYS A 10 11.75 -12.15 9.35
CA LYS A 10 12.98 -11.42 9.03
C LYS A 10 14.15 -12.36 8.72
N SER A 11 14.36 -13.36 9.58
CA SER A 11 15.46 -14.32 9.52
C SER A 11 15.19 -15.54 8.63
N SER A 12 14.01 -15.65 8.01
CA SER A 12 13.68 -16.77 7.13
C SER A 12 14.68 -16.89 5.97
N SER A 13 15.06 -18.13 5.66
CA SER A 13 15.91 -18.44 4.51
C SER A 13 15.17 -18.17 3.19
N LEU A 14 15.90 -18.02 2.09
CA LEU A 14 15.28 -17.82 0.77
C LEU A 14 14.38 -19.00 0.37
N GLU A 15 14.75 -20.23 0.74
CA GLU A 15 13.98 -21.44 0.49
C GLU A 15 12.66 -21.42 1.27
N GLU A 16 12.69 -21.09 2.56
CA GLU A 16 11.48 -20.95 3.41
C GLU A 16 10.56 -19.84 2.89
N ILE A 17 11.13 -18.68 2.52
CA ILE A 17 10.37 -17.57 1.93
C ILE A 17 9.66 -18.06 0.65
N GLN A 18 10.37 -18.82 -0.19
CA GLN A 18 9.82 -19.34 -1.44
C GLN A 18 8.69 -20.33 -1.21
N GLU A 19 8.86 -21.29 -0.32
CA GLU A 19 7.81 -22.27 0.01
C GLU A 19 6.53 -21.58 0.51
N ILE A 20 6.66 -20.64 1.45
CA ILE A 20 5.51 -19.94 2.03
C ILE A 20 4.81 -19.07 0.98
N ILE A 21 5.57 -18.28 0.21
CA ILE A 21 4.99 -17.40 -0.82
C ILE A 21 4.30 -18.21 -1.91
N CYS A 22 4.90 -19.32 -2.36
CA CYS A 22 4.28 -20.21 -3.34
C CYS A 22 2.92 -20.72 -2.86
N GLU A 23 2.82 -21.19 -1.60
CA GLU A 23 1.54 -21.67 -1.08
C GLU A 23 0.51 -20.53 -0.92
N ARG A 24 0.92 -19.36 -0.43
CA ARG A 24 0.04 -18.17 -0.34
C ARG A 24 -0.50 -17.77 -1.73
N VAL A 25 0.35 -17.77 -2.75
CA VAL A 25 -0.02 -17.43 -4.14
C VAL A 25 -0.96 -18.47 -4.75
N LYS A 26 -0.74 -19.75 -4.47
CA LYS A 26 -1.65 -20.83 -4.87
C LYS A 26 -3.03 -20.69 -4.24
N LEU A 27 -3.11 -20.37 -2.94
CA LEU A 27 -4.38 -20.08 -2.25
C LEU A 27 -5.08 -18.85 -2.86
N LEU A 28 -4.34 -17.78 -3.13
CA LEU A 28 -4.88 -16.57 -3.76
C LEU A 28 -5.46 -16.86 -5.15
N ASN A 29 -4.71 -17.58 -6.01
CA ASN A 29 -5.19 -17.94 -7.34
C ASN A 29 -6.46 -18.80 -7.25
N SER A 30 -6.48 -19.80 -6.37
CA SER A 30 -7.65 -20.66 -6.16
C SER A 30 -8.89 -19.86 -5.77
N TYR A 31 -8.73 -18.87 -4.87
CA TYR A 31 -9.84 -18.01 -4.46
C TYR A 31 -10.28 -17.04 -5.57
N LYS A 32 -9.34 -16.43 -6.29
CA LYS A 32 -9.64 -15.57 -7.45
C LYS A 32 -10.38 -16.34 -8.54
N ASP A 33 -9.98 -17.57 -8.82
CA ASP A 33 -10.64 -18.43 -9.80
C ASP A 33 -12.05 -18.82 -9.37
N PHE A 34 -12.28 -19.04 -8.07
CA PHE A 34 -13.62 -19.22 -7.53
C PHE A 34 -14.51 -17.98 -7.73
N LEU A 35 -13.99 -16.78 -7.47
CA LEU A 35 -14.73 -15.52 -7.66
C LEU A 35 -15.06 -15.25 -9.14
N ASP A 36 -14.18 -15.69 -10.04
CA ASP A 36 -14.36 -15.51 -11.49
C ASP A 36 -15.35 -16.49 -12.12
N ILE A 37 -15.91 -17.45 -11.36
CA ILE A 37 -16.99 -18.31 -11.86
C ILE A 37 -18.17 -17.42 -12.24
N GLN A 38 -18.63 -17.53 -13.49
CA GLN A 38 -19.59 -16.63 -14.13
C GLN A 38 -20.83 -16.32 -13.26
N LYS A 39 -21.44 -17.35 -12.65
CA LYS A 39 -22.63 -17.19 -11.78
C LYS A 39 -22.42 -16.25 -10.58
N TYR A 40 -21.17 -16.05 -10.14
CA TYR A 40 -20.83 -15.10 -9.09
C TYR A 40 -20.37 -13.78 -9.69
N ALA A 41 -19.49 -13.83 -10.70
CA ALA A 41 -18.92 -12.66 -11.34
C ALA A 41 -19.99 -11.70 -11.91
N GLU A 42 -21.06 -12.22 -12.50
CA GLU A 42 -22.15 -11.42 -13.10
C GLU A 42 -22.90 -10.52 -12.10
N HIS A 43 -22.79 -10.78 -10.79
CA HIS A 43 -23.42 -9.96 -9.76
C HIS A 43 -22.62 -8.72 -9.34
N PHE A 44 -21.37 -8.63 -9.78
CA PHE A 44 -20.47 -7.52 -9.45
C PHE A 44 -20.17 -6.74 -10.71
N ASP A 45 -20.39 -5.43 -10.74
CA ASP A 45 -20.00 -4.60 -11.88
C ASP A 45 -18.51 -4.19 -11.82
N SER A 46 -18.03 -3.52 -12.86
CA SER A 46 -16.63 -3.06 -12.95
C SER A 46 -16.26 -1.98 -11.93
N ARG A 47 -17.22 -1.43 -11.18
CA ARG A 47 -17.01 -0.44 -10.13
C ARG A 47 -16.95 -1.09 -8.76
N SER A 48 -17.21 -2.39 -8.65
CA SER A 48 -17.07 -3.11 -7.40
C SER A 48 -15.60 -3.21 -6.98
N ASN A 49 -15.35 -2.98 -5.69
CA ASN A 49 -14.02 -3.15 -5.09
C ASN A 49 -13.72 -4.61 -4.72
N LEU A 50 -14.53 -5.58 -5.18
CA LEU A 50 -14.38 -6.98 -4.77
C LEU A 50 -12.99 -7.53 -5.12
N HIS A 51 -12.54 -7.33 -6.36
CA HIS A 51 -11.24 -7.87 -6.77
C HIS A 51 -10.07 -7.12 -6.12
N SER A 52 -10.16 -5.79 -5.95
CA SER A 52 -9.11 -5.01 -5.28
C SER A 52 -9.03 -5.35 -3.78
N SER A 53 -10.17 -5.53 -3.09
CA SER A 53 -10.18 -5.87 -1.66
C SER A 53 -9.58 -7.24 -1.38
N VAL A 54 -9.69 -8.20 -2.31
CA VAL A 54 -8.99 -9.48 -2.17
C VAL A 54 -7.47 -9.32 -2.24
N LEU A 55 -6.97 -8.37 -3.04
CA LEU A 55 -5.54 -8.06 -3.03
C LEU A 55 -5.13 -7.36 -1.73
N GLU A 56 -5.96 -6.45 -1.19
CA GLU A 56 -5.72 -5.80 0.11
C GLU A 56 -5.58 -6.85 1.23
N GLU A 57 -6.50 -7.81 1.29
CA GLU A 57 -6.46 -8.92 2.25
C GLU A 57 -5.25 -9.83 2.03
N PHE A 58 -4.90 -10.09 0.77
CA PHE A 58 -3.68 -10.85 0.46
C PHE A 58 -2.41 -10.14 0.93
N MET A 59 -2.31 -8.80 0.77
CA MET A 59 -1.18 -8.03 1.29
C MET A 59 -1.06 -8.17 2.81
N TYR A 60 -2.20 -8.17 3.53
CA TYR A 60 -2.18 -8.43 4.96
C TYR A 60 -1.55 -9.79 5.26
N TYR A 61 -2.00 -10.87 4.63
CA TYR A 61 -1.42 -12.19 4.86
C TYR A 61 0.04 -12.31 4.43
N LEU A 62 0.45 -11.60 3.38
CA LEU A 62 1.81 -11.59 2.89
C LEU A 62 2.78 -10.94 3.89
N PHE A 63 2.34 -9.90 4.61
CA PHE A 63 3.21 -9.08 5.45
C PHE A 63 2.96 -9.18 6.95
N LYS A 64 1.85 -9.77 7.41
CA LYS A 64 1.47 -9.76 8.84
C LYS A 64 2.58 -10.27 9.76
N ASP A 65 3.23 -11.37 9.39
CA ASP A 65 4.10 -12.10 10.31
C ASP A 65 5.43 -11.35 10.49
N ILE A 66 6.00 -10.78 9.42
CA ILE A 66 7.19 -9.93 9.50
C ILE A 66 6.91 -8.58 10.19
N VAL A 67 5.73 -7.98 9.96
CA VAL A 67 5.36 -6.73 10.60
C VAL A 67 5.12 -6.93 12.11
N GLU A 68 4.43 -8.00 12.49
CA GLU A 68 4.20 -8.37 13.88
C GLU A 68 5.51 -8.69 14.63
N GLU A 69 6.47 -9.34 13.95
CA GLU A 69 7.82 -9.58 14.48
C GLU A 69 8.56 -8.27 14.78
N ILE A 70 8.43 -7.26 13.92
CA ILE A 70 9.04 -5.93 14.12
C ILE A 70 8.34 -5.18 15.26
N SER A 71 7.01 -5.14 15.24
CA SER A 71 6.20 -4.53 16.29
C SER A 71 4.77 -5.05 16.25
N PRO A 72 4.24 -5.59 17.37
CA PRO A 72 2.85 -6.04 17.45
C PRO A 72 1.84 -4.89 17.38
N ASN A 73 2.29 -3.64 17.52
CA ASN A 73 1.45 -2.44 17.48
C ASN A 73 1.62 -1.63 16.18
N ALA A 74 2.38 -2.14 15.22
CA ALA A 74 2.51 -1.48 13.92
C ALA A 74 1.15 -1.42 13.22
N LEU A 75 0.90 -0.35 12.49
CA LEU A 75 -0.23 -0.25 11.59
C LEU A 75 0.01 -1.19 10.41
N ILE A 76 -0.97 -2.05 10.11
CA ILE A 76 -0.98 -2.91 8.92
C ILE A 76 -2.40 -3.04 8.38
N GLY A 77 -2.56 -2.86 7.06
CA GLY A 77 -3.87 -2.92 6.41
C GLY A 77 -4.31 -1.57 5.87
N LYS A 78 -5.61 -1.37 5.71
CA LYS A 78 -6.18 -0.10 5.25
C LYS A 78 -5.84 1.03 6.23
N SER A 79 -5.43 2.19 5.72
CA SER A 79 -4.97 3.31 6.54
C SER A 79 -5.62 4.64 6.16
N HIS A 80 -5.58 5.58 7.11
CA HIS A 80 -6.02 6.95 6.96
C HIS A 80 -4.84 7.90 7.23
N SER A 81 -3.97 8.06 6.24
CA SER A 81 -2.71 8.78 6.38
C SER A 81 -2.92 10.28 6.54
N PHE A 82 -2.00 10.93 7.26
CA PHE A 82 -1.99 12.39 7.37
C PHE A 82 -1.79 13.04 6.00
N LYS A 83 -2.74 13.90 5.60
CA LYS A 83 -2.66 14.68 4.37
C LYS A 83 -2.30 16.14 4.68
N ASP A 84 -3.09 16.79 5.54
CA ASP A 84 -2.88 18.20 5.88
C ASP A 84 -3.47 18.57 7.24
N ILE A 85 -3.06 19.72 7.77
CA ILE A 85 -3.59 20.33 8.98
C ILE A 85 -3.91 21.81 8.72
N PHE A 86 -5.10 22.24 9.10
CA PHE A 86 -5.46 23.65 9.11
C PHE A 86 -6.27 24.02 10.34
N PHE A 87 -6.25 25.30 10.72
CA PHE A 87 -6.88 25.81 11.93
C PHE A 87 -8.09 26.66 11.57
N ARG A 88 -9.27 26.30 12.11
CA ARG A 88 -10.54 26.93 11.76
C ARG A 88 -11.37 27.27 12.98
N SER A 89 -10.98 28.35 13.65
CA SER A 89 -11.78 28.93 14.74
C SER A 89 -12.92 29.80 14.21
N SER A 90 -14.03 29.89 14.95
CA SER A 90 -15.16 30.77 14.63
C SER A 90 -14.98 32.22 15.11
N SER A 91 -13.99 32.49 15.97
CA SER A 91 -13.63 33.84 16.41
C SER A 91 -12.23 33.88 17.03
N TYR A 92 -11.64 35.07 17.18
CA TYR A 92 -10.36 35.21 17.89
C TYR A 92 -10.45 34.77 19.37
N GLY A 93 -11.58 35.07 20.04
CA GLY A 93 -11.81 34.64 21.43
C GLY A 93 -11.78 33.11 21.56
N ASN A 94 -12.42 32.40 20.64
CA ASN A 94 -12.36 30.94 20.61
C ASN A 94 -10.94 30.44 20.26
N MET A 95 -10.24 31.14 19.36
CA MET A 95 -8.90 30.74 18.90
C MET A 95 -7.85 30.74 20.03
N VAL A 96 -8.01 31.60 21.05
CA VAL A 96 -7.10 31.61 22.21
C VAL A 96 -7.42 30.53 23.24
N GLU A 97 -8.65 30.01 23.25
CA GLU A 97 -9.04 28.89 24.11
C GLU A 97 -8.66 27.54 23.50
N ARG A 98 -8.72 27.42 22.17
CA ARG A 98 -8.56 26.14 21.47
C ARG A 98 -8.06 26.38 20.04
N PRO A 99 -7.17 25.54 19.50
CA PRO A 99 -6.60 25.77 18.17
C PRO A 99 -7.59 25.52 17.02
N TYR A 100 -8.63 24.70 17.23
CA TYR A 100 -9.57 24.25 16.20
C TYR A 100 -8.84 23.62 15.01
N ALA A 101 -7.91 22.70 15.31
CA ALA A 101 -7.21 21.98 14.26
C ALA A 101 -8.17 21.02 13.55
N VAL A 102 -8.05 20.97 12.23
CA VAL A 102 -8.74 20.03 11.36
C VAL A 102 -7.67 19.22 10.65
N ILE A 103 -7.68 17.91 10.87
CA ILE A 103 -6.77 16.97 10.23
C ILE A 103 -7.45 16.39 8.99
N GLU A 104 -6.93 16.72 7.81
CA GLU A 104 -7.30 16.01 6.59
C GLU A 104 -6.53 14.71 6.52
N LYS A 105 -7.24 13.64 6.14
CA LYS A 105 -6.65 12.32 5.94
C LYS A 105 -6.87 11.83 4.52
N LYS A 106 -6.04 10.90 4.10
CA LYS A 106 -6.16 10.20 2.82
C LYS A 106 -6.23 8.70 3.05
N ASP A 107 -7.14 8.05 2.33
CA ASP A 107 -7.28 6.60 2.38
C ASP A 107 -6.25 5.94 1.45
N HIS A 108 -5.65 4.85 1.93
CA HIS A 108 -4.84 3.95 1.11
C HIS A 108 -5.38 2.54 1.20
N ASP A 109 -5.34 1.81 0.07
CA ASP A 109 -5.82 0.43 -0.01
C ASP A 109 -5.12 -0.47 1.03
N PHE A 110 -3.78 -0.33 1.14
CA PHE A 110 -2.98 -1.03 2.15
C PHE A 110 -1.79 -0.18 2.58
N SER A 111 -1.39 -0.30 3.85
CA SER A 111 -0.22 0.38 4.40
C SER A 111 0.44 -0.42 5.51
N ILE A 112 1.73 -0.17 5.69
CA ILE A 112 2.52 -0.59 6.86
C ILE A 112 3.12 0.68 7.46
N GLY A 113 2.96 0.91 8.75
CA GLY A 113 3.45 2.14 9.38
C GLY A 113 3.10 2.26 10.85
N ILE A 114 2.78 3.48 11.27
CA ILE A 114 2.41 3.79 12.65
C ILE A 114 1.11 4.61 12.70
N SER A 115 0.39 4.49 13.82
CA SER A 115 -0.67 5.42 14.18
C SER A 115 -0.15 6.42 15.21
N VAL A 116 -0.41 7.70 14.98
CA VAL A 116 -0.01 8.80 15.85
C VAL A 116 -1.23 9.30 16.60
N ASN A 117 -1.11 9.41 17.92
CA ASN A 117 -2.04 10.13 18.77
C ASN A 117 -1.40 11.46 19.17
N ALA A 118 -2.03 12.57 18.80
CA ALA A 118 -1.54 13.91 19.06
C ALA A 118 -2.54 14.70 19.91
N GLU A 119 -2.00 15.41 20.89
CA GLU A 119 -2.74 16.31 21.75
C GLU A 119 -2.29 17.75 21.49
N MET A 120 -3.24 18.67 21.28
CA MET A 120 -2.97 20.08 20.99
C MET A 120 -3.73 20.97 21.96
N ASN A 121 -3.04 21.96 22.54
CA ASN A 121 -3.63 22.89 23.49
C ASN A 121 -3.08 24.32 23.29
N CYS A 122 -3.92 25.31 23.58
CA CYS A 122 -3.49 26.72 23.60
C CYS A 122 -2.82 27.04 24.94
N ASN A 123 -1.80 27.91 24.92
CA ASN A 123 -1.12 28.35 26.14
C ASN A 123 -2.12 29.00 27.12
N GLY A 124 -2.14 28.52 28.36
CA GLY A 124 -3.06 28.99 29.40
C GLY A 124 -4.48 28.42 29.31
N SER A 125 -4.80 27.62 28.30
CA SER A 125 -6.08 26.91 28.19
C SER A 125 -6.00 25.52 28.83
N GLN A 126 -7.14 25.07 29.35
CA GLN A 126 -7.36 23.70 29.82
C GLN A 126 -8.08 22.82 28.77
N GLN A 127 -8.42 23.39 27.60
CA GLN A 127 -9.06 22.65 26.52
C GLN A 127 -8.01 21.99 25.63
N ASN A 128 -8.02 20.66 25.63
CA ASN A 128 -7.16 19.85 24.77
C ASN A 128 -7.94 19.31 23.58
N GLU A 129 -7.29 19.28 22.42
CA GLU A 129 -7.78 18.57 21.24
C GLU A 129 -6.96 17.31 21.04
N VAL A 130 -7.64 16.17 20.92
CA VAL A 130 -7.01 14.90 20.59
C VAL A 130 -7.30 14.57 19.14
N HIS A 131 -6.25 14.26 18.39
CA HIS A 131 -6.29 13.92 16.98
C HIS A 131 -5.50 12.62 16.76
N ILE A 132 -6.01 11.77 15.87
CA ILE A 132 -5.37 10.50 15.52
C ILE A 132 -5.22 10.47 14.01
N TRP A 133 -4.05 10.10 13.50
CA TRP A 133 -3.81 9.86 12.08
C TRP A 133 -2.72 8.81 11.89
N ASP A 134 -2.62 8.29 10.68
CA ASP A 134 -1.59 7.31 10.33
C ASP A 134 -0.42 7.96 9.60
N ILE A 135 0.77 7.39 9.76
CA ILE A 135 1.95 7.72 8.97
C ILE A 135 2.47 6.42 8.34
N PRO A 136 2.26 6.23 7.03
CA PRO A 136 2.75 5.05 6.34
C PRO A 136 4.27 5.13 6.17
N ALA A 137 4.96 4.04 6.49
CA ALA A 137 6.31 3.78 6.00
C ALA A 137 6.25 3.14 4.60
N ILE A 138 5.23 2.31 4.36
CA ILE A 138 4.91 1.75 3.05
C ILE A 138 3.43 1.98 2.78
N ALA A 139 3.10 2.46 1.59
CA ALA A 139 1.75 2.49 1.05
C ALA A 139 1.67 1.63 -0.22
N ILE A 140 0.64 0.80 -0.33
CA ILE A 140 0.41 -0.08 -1.47
C ILE A 140 -1.00 0.16 -2.03
N GLU A 141 -1.08 0.57 -3.28
CA GLU A 141 -2.34 0.71 -4.02
C GLU A 141 -2.66 -0.59 -4.75
N CYS A 142 -3.81 -1.20 -4.44
CA CYS A 142 -4.23 -2.50 -4.95
C CYS A 142 -5.29 -2.31 -6.04
N LYS A 143 -4.93 -2.53 -7.31
CA LYS A 143 -5.84 -2.31 -8.44
C LYS A 143 -6.12 -3.61 -9.19
N THR A 144 -7.35 -3.81 -9.63
CA THR A 144 -7.65 -4.92 -10.53
C THR A 144 -6.88 -4.73 -11.85
N TYR A 145 -6.92 -3.53 -12.41
CA TYR A 145 -6.05 -3.14 -13.52
C TYR A 145 -5.53 -1.73 -13.31
N LEU A 146 -4.41 -1.39 -13.96
CA LEU A 146 -3.82 -0.05 -13.91
C LEU A 146 -3.91 0.63 -15.29
N ASP A 147 -4.69 1.70 -15.39
CA ASP A 147 -4.71 2.58 -16.56
C ASP A 147 -3.89 3.87 -16.36
N LYS A 148 -3.85 4.73 -17.39
CA LYS A 148 -3.04 5.96 -17.37
C LYS A 148 -3.55 6.97 -16.34
N THR A 149 -4.86 7.13 -16.20
CA THR A 149 -5.45 8.10 -15.27
C THR A 149 -5.17 7.66 -13.84
N MET A 150 -5.40 6.37 -13.54
CA MET A 150 -5.06 5.78 -12.24
C MET A 150 -3.57 5.94 -11.91
N LEU A 151 -2.68 5.72 -12.89
CA LEU A 151 -1.24 5.90 -12.69
C LEU A 151 -0.86 7.36 -12.37
N GLN A 152 -1.54 8.34 -12.98
CA GLN A 152 -1.35 9.75 -12.65
C GLN A 152 -1.80 10.05 -11.22
N ASP A 153 -2.99 9.61 -10.84
CA ASP A 153 -3.55 9.86 -9.50
C ASP A 153 -2.68 9.24 -8.40
N VAL A 154 -2.25 7.99 -8.61
CA VAL A 154 -1.35 7.28 -7.69
C VAL A 154 0.02 7.97 -7.62
N SER A 155 0.55 8.49 -8.72
CA SER A 155 1.81 9.23 -8.69
C SER A 155 1.71 10.53 -7.89
N THR A 156 0.59 11.25 -7.99
CA THR A 156 0.36 12.44 -7.16
C THR A 156 0.24 12.05 -5.68
N ALA A 157 -0.44 10.94 -5.37
CA ALA A 157 -0.51 10.42 -4.01
C ALA A 157 0.86 10.05 -3.45
N ALA A 158 1.73 9.43 -4.25
CA ALA A 158 3.09 9.11 -3.85
C ALA A 158 3.92 10.36 -3.53
N GLU A 159 3.78 11.42 -4.34
CA GLU A 159 4.45 12.69 -4.08
C GLU A 159 3.95 13.33 -2.78
N GLU A 160 2.63 13.35 -2.55
CA GLU A 160 2.03 13.85 -1.30
C GLU A 160 2.55 13.11 -0.07
N ILE A 161 2.62 11.77 -0.11
CA ILE A 161 3.17 11.00 1.02
C ILE A 161 4.65 11.33 1.22
N LYS A 162 5.45 11.35 0.16
CA LYS A 162 6.90 11.61 0.26
C LYS A 162 7.22 13.01 0.74
N LEU A 163 6.32 13.97 0.55
CA LEU A 163 6.44 15.30 1.17
C LEU A 163 6.28 15.27 2.69
N LYS A 164 5.54 14.30 3.25
CA LYS A 164 5.31 14.17 4.70
C LYS A 164 6.24 13.17 5.36
N ASN A 165 6.53 12.06 4.68
CA ASN A 165 7.50 11.06 5.05
C ASN A 165 8.43 10.78 3.85
N PRO A 166 9.57 11.48 3.74
CA PRO A 166 10.50 11.32 2.61
C PRO A 166 11.07 9.92 2.43
N ASN A 167 11.09 9.13 3.50
CA ASN A 167 11.57 7.75 3.47
C ASN A 167 10.47 6.78 3.03
N ALA A 168 9.21 7.21 2.91
CA ALA A 168 8.12 6.31 2.59
C ALA A 168 8.28 5.65 1.21
N MET A 169 8.00 4.35 1.17
CA MET A 169 7.90 3.58 -0.06
C MET A 169 6.43 3.56 -0.55
N TYR A 170 6.22 3.86 -1.82
CA TYR A 170 4.91 3.84 -2.47
C TYR A 170 4.89 2.85 -3.63
N ILE A 171 4.05 1.82 -3.51
CA ILE A 171 3.96 0.71 -4.47
C ILE A 171 2.57 0.67 -5.10
N VAL A 172 2.49 0.24 -6.36
CA VAL A 172 1.25 -0.19 -6.99
C VAL A 172 1.30 -1.69 -7.24
N VAL A 173 0.26 -2.40 -6.85
CA VAL A 173 0.05 -3.80 -7.19
C VAL A 173 -1.21 -3.91 -8.04
N ALA A 174 -1.05 -4.32 -9.29
CA ALA A 174 -2.14 -4.53 -10.22
C ALA A 174 -2.16 -5.96 -10.76
N GLU A 175 -3.35 -6.51 -11.06
CA GLU A 175 -3.40 -7.81 -11.75
C GLU A 175 -3.09 -7.66 -13.24
N TRP A 176 -3.69 -6.65 -13.88
CA TRP A 176 -3.52 -6.34 -15.30
C TRP A 176 -3.03 -4.91 -15.54
N ILE A 177 -2.50 -4.66 -16.74
CA ILE A 177 -2.10 -3.31 -17.17
C ILE A 177 -2.90 -2.84 -18.39
N LYS A 178 -3.40 -1.60 -18.35
CA LYS A 178 -4.09 -0.91 -19.45
C LYS A 178 -3.32 0.34 -19.87
N LEU A 179 -2.02 0.17 -20.08
CA LEU A 179 -1.11 1.24 -20.53
C LEU A 179 -0.70 1.04 -21.98
N THR A 180 -0.44 2.15 -22.67
CA THR A 180 0.14 2.15 -24.02
C THR A 180 1.66 2.23 -23.94
N GLU A 181 2.34 1.81 -25.00
CA GLU A 181 3.82 1.79 -25.08
C GLU A 181 4.45 3.18 -25.03
N ASN A 182 3.67 4.24 -25.25
CA ASN A 182 4.13 5.63 -25.23
C ASN A 182 4.28 6.22 -23.82
N ILE A 183 4.01 5.43 -22.78
CA ILE A 183 4.08 5.89 -21.39
C ILE A 183 5.51 5.69 -20.85
N ASN A 184 6.16 6.80 -20.50
CA ASN A 184 7.44 6.77 -19.80
C ASN A 184 7.22 6.67 -18.29
N LEU A 185 7.43 5.49 -17.72
CA LEU A 185 7.23 5.21 -16.30
C LEU A 185 8.14 6.03 -15.37
N LYS A 186 9.30 6.50 -15.85
CA LYS A 186 10.24 7.31 -15.05
C LYS A 186 9.70 8.70 -14.66
N LYS A 187 8.57 9.12 -15.25
CA LYS A 187 7.92 10.39 -14.90
C LYS A 187 7.10 10.32 -13.61
N TYR A 188 6.73 9.12 -13.19
CA TYR A 188 5.87 8.92 -12.03
C TYR A 188 6.71 8.74 -10.75
N LYS A 189 6.13 9.10 -9.61
CA LYS A 189 6.83 9.21 -8.31
C LYS A 189 6.70 7.97 -7.42
N VAL A 190 6.05 6.94 -7.93
CA VAL A 190 5.95 5.63 -7.28
C VAL A 190 7.30 4.89 -7.34
N ASP A 191 7.58 4.09 -6.32
CA ASP A 191 8.84 3.34 -6.21
C ASP A 191 8.81 2.05 -7.03
N GLN A 192 7.65 1.39 -7.10
CA GLN A 192 7.49 0.18 -7.88
C GLN A 192 6.05 -0.05 -8.36
N ILE A 193 5.90 -0.68 -9.52
CA ILE A 193 4.62 -1.12 -10.07
C ILE A 193 4.71 -2.61 -10.41
N TYR A 194 3.87 -3.42 -9.76
CA TYR A 194 3.75 -4.85 -10.04
C TYR A 194 2.54 -5.15 -10.91
N VAL A 195 2.73 -5.96 -11.95
CA VAL A 195 1.66 -6.54 -12.77
C VAL A 195 1.66 -8.05 -12.54
N LEU A 196 0.85 -8.49 -11.59
CA LEU A 196 0.91 -9.83 -11.01
C LEU A 196 0.63 -10.95 -12.02
N ARG A 197 -0.23 -10.71 -13.01
CA ARG A 197 -0.54 -11.69 -14.07
C ARG A 197 0.34 -11.55 -15.31
N LYS A 198 1.26 -10.57 -15.33
CA LYS A 198 2.12 -10.27 -16.49
C LYS A 198 1.31 -10.13 -17.80
N GLN A 199 0.12 -9.53 -17.72
CA GLN A 199 -0.86 -9.55 -18.80
C GLN A 199 -1.50 -8.16 -19.00
N LYS A 200 -1.74 -7.78 -20.27
CA LYS A 200 -2.54 -6.59 -20.60
C LYS A 200 -4.00 -6.82 -20.22
N ASN A 201 -4.68 -5.77 -19.78
CA ASN A 201 -6.10 -5.82 -19.50
C ASN A 201 -6.89 -5.96 -20.80
N THR A 202 -7.87 -6.86 -20.82
CA THR A 202 -8.91 -6.92 -21.85
C THR A 202 -10.26 -6.56 -21.25
N ASP A 203 -11.22 -6.17 -22.09
CA ASP A 203 -12.58 -5.91 -21.64
C ASP A 203 -13.21 -7.20 -21.09
N ARG A 204 -14.05 -7.05 -20.08
CA ARG A 204 -14.50 -8.17 -19.25
C ARG A 204 -15.27 -9.24 -20.03
N GLU A 205 -16.07 -8.81 -21.00
CA GLU A 205 -16.80 -9.69 -21.92
C GLU A 205 -15.87 -10.63 -22.70
N TYR A 206 -14.68 -10.15 -23.07
CA TYR A 206 -13.69 -10.95 -23.78
C TYR A 206 -13.00 -11.99 -22.89
N ARG A 207 -13.14 -11.90 -21.56
CA ARG A 207 -12.57 -12.89 -20.63
C ARG A 207 -13.32 -14.22 -20.64
N PHE A 208 -14.53 -14.25 -21.21
CA PHE A 208 -15.35 -15.46 -21.33
C PHE A 208 -15.36 -16.04 -22.75
N LEU A 209 -14.62 -15.43 -23.69
CA LEU A 209 -14.53 -15.94 -25.06
C LEU A 209 -13.67 -17.21 -25.14
N ASP A 210 -14.07 -18.12 -26.02
CA ASP A 210 -13.28 -19.29 -26.38
C ASP A 210 -11.91 -18.85 -26.91
N GLY A 211 -10.86 -19.19 -26.16
CA GLY A 211 -9.47 -18.85 -26.49
C GLY A 211 -8.84 -17.77 -25.61
N TYR A 212 -9.60 -17.09 -24.73
CA TYR A 212 -8.97 -16.24 -23.71
C TYR A 212 -8.25 -17.08 -22.67
N VAL A 213 -6.95 -16.83 -22.49
CA VAL A 213 -6.14 -17.45 -21.45
C VAL A 213 -5.84 -16.41 -20.39
N LYS A 214 -6.42 -16.59 -19.20
CA LYS A 214 -6.12 -15.80 -18.02
C LYS A 214 -4.82 -16.31 -17.40
N ASN A 215 -3.77 -15.50 -17.39
CA ASN A 215 -2.55 -15.87 -16.69
C ASN A 215 -2.81 -15.94 -15.18
N PRO A 216 -2.18 -16.87 -14.43
CA PRO A 216 -2.24 -16.86 -12.98
C PRO A 216 -1.54 -15.62 -12.42
N ILE A 217 -1.78 -15.31 -11.15
CA ILE A 217 -0.87 -14.47 -10.38
C ILE A 217 0.42 -15.25 -10.18
N TYR A 218 1.54 -14.70 -10.65
CA TYR A 218 2.83 -15.37 -10.62
C TYR A 218 3.54 -15.15 -9.29
N GLU A 219 4.08 -16.25 -8.75
CA GLU A 219 4.81 -16.32 -7.49
C GLU A 219 6.11 -15.51 -7.52
N ASP A 220 6.78 -15.38 -8.67
CA ASP A 220 8.03 -14.64 -8.79
C ASP A 220 7.82 -13.12 -8.63
N ALA A 221 6.72 -12.58 -9.14
CA ALA A 221 6.35 -11.18 -8.95
C ALA A 221 6.02 -10.90 -7.48
N VAL A 222 5.31 -11.81 -6.81
CA VAL A 222 4.97 -11.69 -5.39
C VAL A 222 6.20 -11.86 -4.50
N MET A 223 7.09 -12.78 -4.86
CA MET A 223 8.39 -12.96 -4.20
C MET A 223 9.22 -11.68 -4.24
N HIS A 224 9.35 -11.08 -5.43
CA HIS A 224 10.09 -9.82 -5.58
C HIS A 224 9.43 -8.67 -4.80
N LEU A 225 8.10 -8.61 -4.74
CA LEU A 225 7.37 -7.67 -3.87
C LEU A 225 7.69 -7.90 -2.39
N PHE A 226 7.65 -9.15 -1.93
CA PHE A 226 7.92 -9.47 -0.54
C PHE A 226 9.35 -9.11 -0.13
N ILE A 227 10.35 -9.49 -0.94
CA ILE A 227 11.76 -9.18 -0.66
C ILE A 227 11.97 -7.67 -0.62
N LEU A 228 11.45 -6.91 -1.58
CA LEU A 228 11.56 -5.45 -1.60
C LEU A 228 11.03 -4.82 -0.29
N VAL A 229 9.84 -5.25 0.14
CA VAL A 229 9.21 -4.73 1.36
C VAL A 229 9.96 -5.18 2.61
N LYS A 230 10.36 -6.46 2.69
CA LYS A 230 11.15 -7.00 3.81
C LYS A 230 12.47 -6.24 3.96
N ASP A 231 13.22 -6.05 2.88
CA ASP A 231 14.52 -5.38 2.90
C ASP A 231 14.36 -3.93 3.32
N PHE A 232 13.31 -3.25 2.85
CA PHE A 232 13.00 -1.89 3.29
C PHE A 232 12.65 -1.84 4.78
N LEU A 233 11.79 -2.73 5.29
CA LEU A 233 11.39 -2.74 6.69
C LEU A 233 12.51 -3.14 7.67
N THR A 234 13.58 -3.76 7.17
CA THR A 234 14.64 -4.33 7.99
C THR A 234 16.00 -3.68 7.80
N SER A 235 16.12 -2.75 6.86
CA SER A 235 17.30 -1.90 6.66
C SER A 235 17.18 -0.60 7.45
N ASP A 236 18.34 -0.02 7.79
CA ASP A 236 18.38 1.31 8.38
C ASP A 236 18.09 2.35 7.30
N TRP A 237 17.16 3.27 7.58
CA TRP A 237 16.90 4.43 6.72
C TRP A 237 17.79 5.63 7.08
N GLU A 238 18.93 5.37 7.73
CA GLU A 238 19.87 6.42 8.11
C GLU A 238 20.27 7.25 6.89
N GLY A 239 20.21 8.56 7.07
CA GLY A 239 20.47 9.53 6.03
C GLY A 239 20.76 10.89 6.64
N GLY A 240 21.12 11.84 5.79
CA GLY A 240 21.46 13.20 6.20
C GLY A 240 22.94 13.50 6.09
N VAL A 241 23.25 14.78 6.21
CA VAL A 241 24.54 15.35 5.80
C VAL A 241 25.71 14.68 6.53
N ASN A 242 25.60 14.41 7.83
CA ASN A 242 26.70 13.82 8.60
C ASN A 242 26.99 12.36 8.27
N TYR A 243 25.96 11.55 7.99
CA TYR A 243 26.12 10.17 7.55
C TYR A 243 26.78 10.13 6.16
N GLY A 244 26.24 10.93 5.22
CA GLY A 244 26.79 11.01 3.88
C GLY A 244 28.19 11.63 3.80
N LEU A 245 28.53 12.56 4.71
CA LEU A 245 29.88 13.12 4.80
C LEU A 245 30.93 12.07 5.16
N GLN A 246 30.58 11.08 5.99
CA GLN A 246 31.49 9.97 6.32
C GLN A 246 31.74 9.07 5.11
N ASN A 247 30.73 8.91 4.25
CA ASN A 247 30.79 8.07 3.06
C ASN A 247 31.36 8.80 1.81
N GLY A 248 31.38 10.14 1.83
CA GLY A 248 31.80 10.99 0.71
C GLY A 248 30.71 11.26 -0.33
N TYR A 249 29.47 10.86 -0.06
CA TYR A 249 28.27 11.09 -0.89
C TYR A 249 27.02 11.13 0.00
N LEU A 250 26.05 11.99 -0.34
CA LEU A 250 24.90 12.31 0.52
C LEU A 250 23.60 11.57 0.17
N LEU A 251 23.56 10.95 -1.02
CA LEU A 251 22.41 10.26 -1.61
C LEU A 251 22.86 8.94 -2.22
#